data_AF-A0A366C1R8-F1
#
_entry.id   AF-A0A366C1R8-F1
#
_cell.length_a   1.000
_cell.length_b   1.000
_cell.length_c   1.000
_cell.angle_alpha   90.00
_cell.angle_beta   90.00
_cell.angle_gamma   90.00
#
_symmetry.space_group_name_H-M   'P 1'
#
loop_
_entity.id
_entity.type
_entity.pdbx_description
1 polymer ?
#
loop_
_entity_poly.entity_id
_entity_poly.type
_entity_poly.pdbx_seq_one_letter_code
_entity_poly.pdbx_strand_id
1 'polypeptide(L)'
;MNRTMQGLSKKDQAALLARERKRRRSGDWGDWETLALMPGQAGSGWAAFITTAHRNKVFSVLDRQAEVGVRHLAVSSLSGQRPTWPEMQRIKDELAGPEATAVEVYPPRDQVVDEADMFHIWGLRGRLPFGLHIETIPPAATALRPQSS
;
A
#
# COMPACT_ATOMS: atom_id res chain seq x y z
N MET A 1 9.43 -12.24 10.76
CA MET A 1 10.84 -12.19 10.28
C MET A 1 10.86 -12.60 8.82
N ASN A 2 11.23 -11.70 7.91
CA ASN A 2 11.20 -11.92 6.46
C ASN A 2 12.05 -13.15 6.07
N ARG A 3 11.48 -14.09 5.28
CA ARG A 3 12.17 -15.33 4.86
C ARG A 3 13.47 -15.06 4.12
N THR A 4 13.59 -13.91 3.44
CA THR A 4 14.80 -13.49 2.74
C THR A 4 16.01 -13.29 3.66
N MET A 5 15.79 -13.12 4.97
CA MET A 5 16.86 -13.00 5.96
C MET A 5 17.25 -14.33 6.62
N GLN A 6 16.50 -15.40 6.37
CA GLN A 6 16.80 -16.72 6.92
C GLN A 6 18.12 -17.25 6.34
N GLY A 7 19.05 -17.66 7.20
CA GLY A 7 20.38 -18.13 6.81
C GLY A 7 21.48 -17.07 6.77
N LEU A 8 21.15 -15.78 6.89
CA LEU A 8 22.15 -14.71 7.00
C LEU A 8 22.67 -14.55 8.42
N SER A 9 23.93 -14.12 8.57
CA SER A 9 24.46 -13.72 9.88
C SER A 9 23.71 -12.51 10.44
N LYS A 10 23.68 -12.35 11.78
CA LYS A 10 23.06 -11.17 12.41
C LYS A 10 23.67 -9.86 11.91
N LYS A 11 24.98 -9.85 11.60
CA LYS A 11 25.69 -8.68 11.07
C LYS A 11 25.18 -8.32 9.68
N ASP A 12 25.00 -9.31 8.80
CA ASP A 12 24.50 -9.07 7.44
C ASP A 12 23.05 -8.64 7.44
N GLN A 13 22.21 -9.25 8.29
CA GLN A 13 20.84 -8.81 8.50
C GLN A 13 20.79 -7.34 8.95
N ALA A 14 21.58 -6.98 9.96
CA ALA A 14 21.65 -5.61 10.46
C ALA A 14 22.13 -4.62 9.38
N ALA A 15 23.12 -5.00 8.57
CA ALA A 15 23.61 -4.19 7.47
C ALA A 15 22.54 -3.96 6.38
N LEU A 16 21.78 -4.99 6.02
CA LEU A 16 20.69 -4.88 5.06
C LEU A 16 19.57 -3.96 5.57
N LEU A 17 19.15 -4.14 6.82
CA LEU A 17 18.13 -3.29 7.44
C LEU A 17 18.62 -1.83 7.60
N ALA A 18 19.89 -1.62 7.91
CA ALA A 18 20.48 -0.27 7.94
C ALA A 18 20.47 0.40 6.55
N ARG A 19 20.76 -0.37 5.49
CA ARG A 19 20.71 0.12 4.11
C ARG A 19 19.29 0.48 3.68
N GLU A 20 18.31 -0.36 3.99
CA GLU A 20 16.88 -0.05 3.75
C GLU A 20 16.49 1.25 4.48
N ARG A 21 16.77 1.37 5.79
CA ARG A 21 16.47 2.58 6.57
C ARG A 21 17.10 3.84 5.96
N LYS A 22 18.35 3.75 5.50
CA LYS A 22 19.03 4.88 4.83
C LYS A 22 18.29 5.30 3.56
N ARG A 23 17.90 4.34 2.71
CA ARG A 23 17.19 4.59 1.45
C ARG A 23 15.77 5.13 1.66
N ARG A 24 15.04 4.61 2.66
CA ARG A 24 13.73 5.15 3.07
C ARG A 24 13.86 6.62 3.45
N ARG A 25 14.83 6.93 4.33
CA ARG A 25 15.07 8.31 4.78
C ARG A 25 15.52 9.25 3.66
N SER A 26 16.35 8.79 2.73
CA SER A 26 16.86 9.64 1.65
C SER A 26 15.93 9.74 0.43
N GLY A 27 14.93 8.86 0.31
CA GLY A 27 14.11 8.74 -0.88
C GLY A 27 14.79 8.06 -2.07
N ASP A 28 16.02 7.56 -1.92
CA ASP A 28 16.76 6.82 -2.98
C ASP A 28 16.26 5.38 -3.07
N TRP A 29 15.07 5.23 -3.65
CA TRP A 29 14.46 3.92 -3.87
C TRP A 29 14.94 3.28 -5.17
N GLY A 30 15.54 4.06 -6.07
CA GLY A 30 15.81 3.65 -7.45
C GLY A 30 14.53 3.45 -8.26
N ASP A 31 14.69 2.93 -9.47
CA ASP A 31 13.58 2.68 -10.38
C ASP A 31 12.81 1.42 -9.98
N TRP A 32 11.56 1.35 -10.42
CA TRP A 32 10.74 0.15 -10.32
C TRP A 32 11.14 -0.88 -11.38
N GLU A 33 11.52 -2.06 -10.93
CA GLU A 33 11.57 -3.25 -11.76
C GLU A 33 10.20 -3.95 -11.69
N THR A 34 9.63 -4.28 -12.85
CA THR A 34 8.31 -4.91 -12.94
C THR A 34 8.42 -6.31 -13.52
N LEU A 35 7.76 -7.26 -12.86
CA LEU A 35 7.75 -8.67 -13.19
C LEU A 35 6.31 -9.12 -13.41
N ALA A 36 6.03 -9.74 -14.56
CA ALA A 36 4.75 -10.41 -14.78
C ALA A 36 4.72 -11.75 -14.04
N LEU A 37 3.59 -12.07 -13.43
CA LEU A 37 3.38 -13.30 -12.67
C LEU A 37 2.21 -14.08 -13.28
N MET A 38 2.37 -15.39 -13.37
CA MET A 38 1.27 -16.28 -13.75
C MET A 38 0.31 -16.45 -12.56
N PRO A 39 -1.00 -16.67 -12.81
CA PRO A 39 -1.95 -16.96 -11.74
C PRO A 39 -1.47 -18.11 -10.84
N GLY A 40 -1.58 -17.92 -9.53
CA GLY A 40 -1.10 -18.87 -8.51
C GLY A 40 0.39 -18.81 -8.18
N GLN A 41 1.21 -18.09 -8.97
CA GLN A 41 2.66 -18.01 -8.73
C GLN A 41 3.02 -17.24 -7.46
N ALA A 42 2.20 -16.23 -7.08
CA ALA A 42 2.44 -15.43 -5.90
C ALA A 42 1.88 -16.06 -4.60
N GLY A 43 1.05 -17.11 -4.70
CA GLY A 43 0.43 -17.77 -3.55
C GLY A 43 -0.97 -18.30 -3.85
N SER A 44 -1.74 -18.57 -2.79
CA SER A 44 -3.12 -19.04 -2.83
C SER A 44 -4.12 -17.94 -2.42
N GLY A 45 -5.43 -18.22 -2.51
CA GLY A 45 -6.47 -17.27 -2.12
C GLY A 45 -6.44 -15.99 -2.97
N TRP A 46 -6.49 -14.82 -2.34
CA TRP A 46 -6.41 -13.54 -3.06
C TRP A 46 -5.07 -13.37 -3.80
N ALA A 47 -3.98 -13.92 -3.25
CA ALA A 47 -2.65 -13.81 -3.82
C ALA A 47 -2.50 -14.61 -5.13
N ALA A 48 -3.35 -15.63 -5.35
CA ALA A 48 -3.38 -16.37 -6.61
C ALA A 48 -3.76 -15.49 -7.82
N PHE A 49 -4.44 -14.37 -7.58
CA PHE A 49 -4.86 -13.43 -8.61
C PHE A 49 -3.88 -12.28 -8.83
N ILE A 50 -2.71 -12.30 -8.18
CA ILE A 50 -1.63 -11.35 -8.47
C ILE A 50 -1.07 -11.62 -9.85
N THR A 51 -1.07 -10.60 -10.68
CA THR A 51 -0.58 -10.66 -12.07
C THR A 51 0.77 -9.97 -12.23
N THR A 52 1.16 -9.14 -11.27
CA THR A 52 2.34 -8.29 -11.39
C THR A 52 3.02 -8.09 -10.04
N ALA A 53 4.34 -8.08 -10.03
CA ALA A 53 5.15 -7.65 -8.90
C ALA A 53 6.06 -6.49 -9.32
N HIS A 54 6.03 -5.41 -8.55
CA HIS A 54 6.96 -4.30 -8.68
C HIS A 54 7.94 -4.35 -7.52
N ARG A 55 9.23 -4.14 -7.78
CA ARG A 55 10.22 -4.01 -6.72
C ARG A 55 11.18 -2.88 -7.00
N ASN A 56 11.65 -2.24 -5.94
CA ASN A 56 12.75 -1.29 -6.01
C ASN A 56 13.75 -1.60 -4.88
N LYS A 57 14.64 -0.67 -4.57
CA LYS A 57 15.69 -0.86 -3.55
C LYS A 57 15.17 -0.95 -2.10
N VAL A 58 13.87 -0.73 -1.88
CA VAL A 58 13.21 -0.62 -0.57
C VAL A 58 11.94 -1.48 -0.48
N PHE A 59 11.04 -1.32 -1.43
CA PHE A 59 9.69 -1.90 -1.40
C PHE A 59 9.51 -3.00 -2.44
N SER A 60 8.65 -3.94 -2.11
CA SER A 60 8.07 -4.91 -3.04
C SER A 60 6.55 -4.76 -2.99
N VAL A 61 5.91 -4.64 -4.14
CA VAL A 61 4.48 -4.41 -4.30
C VAL A 61 3.90 -5.49 -5.20
N LEU A 62 2.97 -6.27 -4.66
CA LEU A 62 2.16 -7.19 -5.46
C LEU A 62 0.94 -6.45 -5.97
N ASP A 63 0.62 -6.61 -7.25
CA ASP A 63 -0.41 -5.87 -7.95
C ASP A 63 -1.36 -6.81 -8.70
N ARG A 64 -2.66 -6.54 -8.53
CA ARG A 64 -3.74 -7.18 -9.27
C ARG A 64 -4.85 -6.19 -9.60
N GLN A 65 -5.55 -6.48 -10.69
CA GLN A 65 -6.89 -5.95 -10.92
C GLN A 65 -7.89 -6.77 -10.08
N ALA A 66 -8.57 -6.10 -9.17
CA ALA A 66 -9.62 -6.64 -8.33
C ALA A 66 -11.01 -6.32 -8.94
N GLU A 67 -12.06 -6.63 -8.19
CA GLU A 67 -13.44 -6.49 -8.61
C GLU A 67 -13.76 -5.06 -9.04
N VAL A 68 -14.65 -4.92 -10.03
CA VAL A 68 -15.13 -3.61 -10.52
C VAL A 68 -14.00 -2.71 -11.08
N GLY A 69 -12.82 -3.28 -11.33
CA GLY A 69 -11.62 -2.58 -11.80
C GLY A 69 -10.94 -1.72 -10.75
N VAL A 70 -11.15 -2.03 -9.46
CA VAL A 70 -10.31 -1.53 -8.38
C VAL A 70 -8.93 -2.17 -8.52
N ARG A 71 -7.88 -1.38 -8.40
CA ARG A 71 -6.51 -1.91 -8.38
C ARG A 71 -6.07 -2.17 -6.96
N HIS A 72 -5.54 -3.35 -6.69
CA HIS A 72 -5.10 -3.75 -5.36
C HIS A 72 -3.57 -3.85 -5.32
N LEU A 73 -2.95 -3.05 -4.45
CA LEU A 73 -1.51 -3.06 -4.21
C LEU A 73 -1.23 -3.54 -2.79
N ALA A 74 -0.53 -4.67 -2.66
CA ALA A 74 -0.04 -5.19 -1.39
C ALA A 74 1.46 -4.87 -1.25
N VAL A 75 1.78 -3.92 -0.38
CA VAL A 75 3.11 -3.35 -0.19
C VAL A 75 3.83 -4.05 0.97
N SER A 76 5.07 -4.43 0.75
CA SER A 76 5.96 -4.98 1.77
C SER A 76 7.36 -4.39 1.67
N SER A 77 8.16 -4.56 2.72
CA SER A 77 9.56 -4.15 2.75
C SER A 77 10.40 -5.17 3.50
N LEU A 78 11.73 -5.04 3.44
CA LEU A 78 12.62 -5.99 4.10
C LEU A 78 12.43 -6.02 5.62
N SER A 79 12.28 -4.85 6.23
CA SER A 79 12.08 -4.70 7.68
C SER A 79 10.67 -5.08 8.16
N GLY A 80 9.70 -5.23 7.26
CA GLY A 80 8.28 -5.40 7.63
C GLY A 80 7.66 -4.14 8.25
N GLN A 81 8.38 -3.02 8.25
CA GLN A 81 7.85 -1.77 8.80
C GLN A 81 6.83 -1.16 7.87
N ARG A 82 5.66 -0.85 8.42
CA ARG A 82 4.59 -0.14 7.73
C ARG A 82 5.14 1.08 6.98
N PRO A 83 4.84 1.22 5.68
CA PRO A 83 5.10 2.45 4.96
C PRO A 83 4.38 3.64 5.62
N THR A 84 5.08 4.76 5.75
CA THR A 84 4.46 6.01 6.20
C THR A 84 3.47 6.52 5.15
N TRP A 85 2.58 7.42 5.54
CA TRP A 85 1.61 8.00 4.61
C TRP A 85 2.27 8.62 3.35
N PRO A 86 3.36 9.43 3.45
CA PRO A 86 4.04 9.95 2.26
C PRO A 86 4.67 8.85 1.38
N GLU A 87 5.15 7.76 1.99
CA GLU A 87 5.69 6.63 1.24
C GLU A 87 4.57 5.92 0.46
N MET A 88 3.42 5.67 1.09
CA MET A 88 2.25 5.10 0.41
C MET A 88 1.72 6.00 -0.70
N GLN A 89 1.66 7.32 -0.46
CA GLN A 89 1.27 8.30 -1.48
C GLN A 89 2.20 8.22 -2.69
N ARG A 90 3.52 8.21 -2.49
CA ARG A 90 4.50 8.09 -3.58
C ARG A 90 4.38 6.76 -4.33
N ILE A 91 4.23 5.63 -3.62
CA ILE A 91 4.03 4.32 -4.25
C ILE A 91 2.77 4.33 -5.13
N LYS A 92 1.66 4.89 -4.62
CA LYS A 92 0.43 5.05 -5.40
C LYS A 92 0.65 5.94 -6.62
N ASP A 93 1.30 7.09 -6.46
CA ASP A 93 1.54 8.03 -7.56
C ASP A 93 2.38 7.39 -8.68
N GLU A 94 3.44 6.66 -8.32
CA GLU A 94 4.36 6.03 -9.28
C GLU A 94 3.74 4.79 -9.95
N LEU A 95 2.95 3.99 -9.23
CA LEU A 95 2.40 2.74 -9.77
C LEU A 95 0.99 2.90 -10.36
N ALA A 96 0.11 3.64 -9.69
CA ALA A 96 -1.30 3.83 -10.07
C ALA A 96 -1.58 5.21 -10.72
N GLY A 97 -0.63 6.13 -10.67
CA GLY A 97 -0.73 7.47 -11.23
C GLY A 97 -1.08 8.53 -10.18
N PRO A 98 -0.63 9.79 -10.37
CA PRO A 98 -0.82 10.87 -9.40
C PRO A 98 -2.30 11.21 -9.15
N GLU A 99 -3.13 11.12 -10.18
CA GLU A 99 -4.56 11.44 -10.12
C GLU A 99 -5.43 10.33 -9.51
N ALA A 100 -4.86 9.14 -9.27
CA ALA A 100 -5.59 8.03 -8.70
C ALA A 100 -6.02 8.35 -7.26
N THR A 101 -7.30 8.14 -6.94
CA THR A 101 -7.78 8.12 -5.55
C THR A 101 -7.58 6.73 -4.99
N ALA A 102 -7.05 6.61 -3.78
CA ALA A 102 -6.82 5.32 -3.15
C ALA A 102 -7.12 5.33 -1.65
N VAL A 103 -7.45 4.16 -1.11
CA VAL A 103 -7.82 3.99 0.30
C VAL A 103 -7.10 2.80 0.93
N GLU A 104 -6.77 2.93 2.20
CA GLU A 104 -6.52 1.79 3.07
C GLU A 104 -7.84 1.39 3.74
N VAL A 105 -8.16 0.10 3.76
CA VAL A 105 -9.39 -0.42 4.36
C VAL A 105 -9.05 -0.99 5.73
N TYR A 106 -9.78 -0.52 6.75
CA TYR A 106 -9.78 -1.09 8.09
C TYR A 106 -11.08 -1.88 8.25
N PRO A 107 -11.05 -3.21 8.04
CA PRO A 107 -12.26 -4.00 7.91
C PRO A 107 -12.94 -4.23 9.27
N PRO A 108 -14.20 -4.69 9.27
CA PRO A 108 -14.85 -5.25 10.45
C PRO A 108 -13.97 -6.33 11.12
N ARG A 109 -14.11 -6.48 12.44
CA ARG A 109 -13.20 -7.28 13.28
C ARG A 109 -13.09 -8.74 12.81
N ASP A 110 -14.18 -9.33 12.33
CA ASP A 110 -14.28 -10.70 11.83
C ASP A 110 -13.65 -10.91 10.44
N GLN A 111 -13.31 -9.82 9.75
CA GLN A 111 -12.66 -9.81 8.44
C GLN A 111 -11.19 -9.38 8.51
N VAL A 112 -10.64 -9.19 9.72
CA VAL A 112 -9.24 -8.85 9.91
C VAL A 112 -8.37 -10.06 9.57
N VAL A 113 -7.47 -9.87 8.61
CA VAL A 113 -6.44 -10.85 8.21
C VAL A 113 -5.08 -10.27 8.58
N ASP A 114 -4.34 -10.95 9.46
CA ASP A 114 -3.01 -10.55 9.92
C ASP A 114 -2.03 -11.73 9.78
N GLU A 115 -1.75 -12.10 8.53
CA GLU A 115 -0.97 -13.30 8.18
C GLU A 115 0.41 -12.96 7.59
N ALA A 116 0.65 -11.70 7.22
CA ALA A 116 1.91 -11.24 6.64
C ALA A 116 2.15 -9.74 6.92
N ASP A 117 3.43 -9.35 6.95
CA ASP A 117 3.87 -7.94 7.01
C ASP A 117 3.62 -7.23 5.66
N MET A 118 2.35 -7.17 5.24
CA MET A 118 1.86 -6.56 4.00
C MET A 118 0.82 -5.49 4.30
N PHE A 119 0.91 -4.37 3.57
CA PHE A 119 0.05 -3.20 3.77
C PHE A 119 -0.71 -2.94 2.46
N HIS A 120 -2.03 -2.87 2.56
CA HIS A 120 -2.92 -2.91 1.41
C HIS A 120 -3.46 -1.53 1.07
N ILE A 121 -3.27 -1.09 -0.17
CA ILE A 121 -3.89 0.12 -0.71
C ILE A 121 -4.68 -0.22 -1.96
N TRP A 122 -5.89 0.35 -2.03
CA TRP A 122 -6.87 0.07 -3.07
C TRP A 122 -7.07 1.32 -3.92
N GLY A 123 -6.58 1.28 -5.17
CA GLY A 123 -6.76 2.32 -6.17
C GLY A 123 -8.15 2.25 -6.79
N LEU A 124 -8.92 3.32 -6.65
CA LEU A 124 -10.30 3.43 -7.11
C LEU A 124 -10.35 3.99 -8.55
N ARG A 125 -11.39 3.63 -9.30
CA ARG A 125 -11.62 4.16 -10.66
C ARG A 125 -12.21 5.57 -10.70
N GLY A 126 -12.74 6.04 -9.58
CA GLY A 126 -13.42 7.32 -9.47
C GLY A 126 -13.04 8.05 -8.20
N ARG A 127 -13.53 9.29 -8.09
CA ARG A 127 -13.36 10.11 -6.89
C ARG A 127 -14.29 9.61 -5.79
N LEU A 128 -13.82 9.70 -4.56
CA LEU A 128 -14.68 9.49 -3.40
C LEU A 128 -15.67 10.66 -3.29
N PRO A 129 -16.91 10.41 -2.86
CA PRO A 129 -17.88 11.47 -2.59
C PRO A 129 -17.59 12.25 -1.30
N PHE A 130 -16.44 12.00 -0.67
CA PHE A 130 -15.98 12.64 0.56
C PHE A 130 -14.46 12.86 0.52
N GLY A 131 -13.97 13.84 1.27
CA GLY A 131 -12.55 14.18 1.36
C GLY A 131 -12.32 15.46 2.15
N LEU A 132 -11.06 15.89 2.24
CA LEU A 132 -10.69 17.13 2.92
C LEU A 132 -10.95 18.37 2.06
N HIS A 133 -11.01 18.22 0.74
CA HIS A 133 -11.39 19.27 -0.20
C HIS A 133 -12.90 19.20 -0.44
N ILE A 134 -13.65 19.88 0.42
CA ILE A 134 -15.11 19.94 0.35
C ILE A 134 -15.51 21.20 -0.42
N GLU A 135 -16.11 21.03 -1.60
CA GLU A 135 -16.63 22.16 -2.39
C GLU A 135 -18.00 22.64 -1.91
N THR A 136 -18.72 21.83 -1.13
CA THR A 136 -20.05 22.16 -0.61
C THR A 136 -20.24 21.59 0.79
N ILE A 137 -20.61 22.44 1.75
CA ILE A 137 -20.89 22.01 3.13
C ILE A 137 -22.02 20.97 3.10
N PRO A 138 -21.82 19.74 3.63
CA PRO A 138 -22.88 18.74 3.67
C PRO A 138 -24.11 19.27 4.42
N PRO A 139 -25.34 19.03 3.94
CA PRO A 139 -26.57 19.50 4.59
C PRO A 139 -26.68 19.12 6.07
N ALA A 140 -26.14 17.95 6.44
CA ALA A 140 -26.08 17.46 7.81
C ALA A 140 -25.26 18.36 8.76
N ALA A 141 -24.24 19.06 8.27
CA ALA A 141 -23.46 20.02 9.06
C ALA A 141 -24.22 21.34 9.28
N THR A 142 -25.18 21.68 8.41
CA THR A 142 -26.00 22.89 8.52
C THR A 142 -27.09 22.75 9.59
N ALA A 143 -27.60 21.53 9.81
CA ALA A 143 -28.67 21.23 10.77
C ALA A 143 -28.24 21.33 12.25
N LEU A 144 -26.94 21.47 12.54
CA LEU A 144 -26.38 21.57 13.90
C LEU A 144 -26.07 23.02 14.33
N ARG A 145 -26.44 24.03 13.54
CA ARG A 145 -26.32 25.43 14.00
C ARG A 145 -27.34 25.67 15.12
N PRO A 146 -26.92 26.05 16.34
CA PRO A 146 -27.88 26.47 17.35
C PRO A 146 -28.65 27.67 16.80
N GLN A 147 -29.98 27.62 16.87
CA GLN A 147 -30.80 28.80 16.63
C GLN A 147 -30.46 29.80 17.74
N SER A 148 -29.72 30.84 17.38
CA SER A 148 -29.52 32.00 18.24
C SER A 148 -30.90 32.58 18.59
N SER A 149 -31.26 32.50 19.88
CA SER A 149 -32.35 33.27 20.48
C SER A 149 -31.92 34.72 20.68
#